data_AF-A0A6N6PW24-F1
#
_entry.id   AF-A0A6N6PW24-F1
#
_cell.length_a   1.000
_cell.length_b   1.000
_cell.length_c   1.000
_cell.angle_alpha   90.00
_cell.angle_beta   90.00
_cell.angle_gamma   90.00
#
_symmetry.space_group_name_H-M   'P 1'
#
loop_
_entity.id
_entity.type
_entity.pdbx_description
1 polymer ?
#
loop_
_entity_poly.entity_id
_entity_poly.type
_entity_poly.pdbx_seq_one_letter_code
_entity_poly.pdbx_strand_id
1 'polypeptide(L)'
;MKRVKSNPRRWFREAGLWLLLACSLPRLARAAELSIHRWTGDDGLPQNRISALAQTPDGYLWCGTWFGVARFDGVKFTSFDHNRVAAFRDDAVNALAVDRIDGSLWVGTRDGLLRYAKGDWRRLGTGDGLPGPMVWRLLPRTKGGVWLDCAGRIAVATDHGIVWVSAPIGTAPDGPADETIRQLVSESGDALTFLTDSGPKRIRFGEPMASTQPVPDFSSPAWRAVLMDDEGRLVTAGTEEGLATRVDSRWNWVATSRQGWSEQTPVLHRDPTGVIWGAPRTKGLGQLRDGEWKPVALMSGRPPTDLTSALNDREGGLWLGTSDGL
;
A
#
# COMPACT_ATOMS: atom_id res chain seq x y z
N MET A 1 75.02 28.11 -39.50
CA MET A 1 73.67 27.76 -38.98
C MET A 1 73.83 26.97 -37.68
N LYS A 2 73.46 27.57 -36.53
CA LYS A 2 73.63 26.97 -35.19
C LYS A 2 72.49 25.98 -34.90
N ARG A 3 72.83 24.74 -34.54
CA ARG A 3 71.88 23.73 -34.02
C ARG A 3 71.45 24.11 -32.60
N VAL A 4 70.15 24.37 -32.41
CA VAL A 4 69.52 24.43 -31.09
C VAL A 4 69.05 23.02 -30.72
N LYS A 5 69.58 22.46 -29.61
CA LYS A 5 69.07 21.23 -29.01
C LYS A 5 67.89 21.59 -28.11
N SER A 6 66.66 21.28 -28.52
CA SER A 6 65.49 21.35 -27.65
C SER A 6 65.38 20.05 -26.82
N ASN A 7 65.38 20.20 -25.51
CA ASN A 7 65.33 19.13 -24.51
C ASN A 7 63.88 18.61 -24.35
N PRO A 8 63.58 17.31 -24.57
CA PRO A 8 62.20 16.81 -24.65
C PRO A 8 61.50 16.58 -23.29
N ARG A 9 62.07 17.03 -22.17
CA ARG A 9 61.59 16.65 -20.82
C ARG A 9 60.67 17.64 -20.10
N ARG A 10 60.19 18.71 -20.75
CA ARG A 10 59.36 19.74 -20.09
C ARG A 10 57.86 19.72 -20.40
N TRP A 11 57.39 18.90 -21.34
CA TRP A 11 55.97 18.89 -21.76
C TRP A 11 55.08 17.86 -21.03
N PHE A 12 55.64 17.02 -20.16
CA PHE A 12 54.89 15.93 -19.49
C PHE A 12 54.45 16.22 -18.05
N ARG A 13 54.53 17.46 -17.57
CA ARG A 13 54.09 17.80 -16.20
C ARG A 13 52.85 18.68 -16.08
N GLU A 14 52.37 19.28 -17.17
CA GLU A 14 51.17 20.14 -17.11
C GLU A 14 49.91 19.51 -17.76
N ALA A 15 50.07 18.48 -18.59
CA ALA A 15 48.93 17.74 -19.15
C ALA A 15 48.23 16.83 -18.12
N GLY A 16 48.91 16.45 -17.03
CA GLY A 16 48.34 15.61 -15.98
C GLY A 16 47.46 16.36 -14.97
N LEU A 17 47.55 17.69 -14.91
CA LEU A 17 46.81 18.49 -13.93
C LEU A 17 45.42 18.95 -14.42
N TRP A 18 45.19 18.94 -15.74
CA TRP A 18 43.88 19.26 -16.33
C TRP A 18 42.98 18.04 -16.51
N LEU A 19 43.54 16.83 -16.51
CA LEU A 19 42.77 15.57 -16.58
C LEU A 19 42.26 15.08 -15.22
N LEU A 20 42.78 15.61 -14.12
CA LEU A 20 42.34 15.26 -12.76
C LEU A 20 41.30 16.23 -12.16
N LEU A 21 41.00 17.33 -12.84
CA LEU A 21 39.91 18.26 -12.45
C LEU A 21 38.59 17.99 -13.19
N ALA A 22 38.57 17.05 -14.15
CA ALA A 22 37.36 16.67 -14.89
C ALA A 22 36.63 15.45 -14.29
N CYS A 23 37.17 14.80 -13.25
CA CYS A 23 36.62 13.56 -12.69
C CYS A 23 36.00 13.70 -11.29
N SER A 24 35.80 14.91 -10.80
CA SER A 24 35.08 15.13 -9.53
C SER A 24 34.02 16.21 -9.65
N LEU A 25 33.18 16.13 -10.67
CA LEU A 25 31.81 16.60 -10.49
C LEU A 25 31.08 15.45 -9.82
N PRO A 26 30.58 15.58 -8.56
CA PRO A 26 29.47 14.74 -8.20
C PRO A 26 28.45 14.95 -9.32
N ARG A 27 28.02 13.86 -9.99
CA ARG A 27 26.76 13.91 -10.71
C ARG A 27 25.77 14.37 -9.64
N LEU A 28 25.41 15.65 -9.66
CA LEU A 28 24.16 16.12 -9.11
C LEU A 28 23.15 15.27 -9.88
N ALA A 29 22.79 14.13 -9.30
CA ALA A 29 21.65 13.38 -9.75
C ALA A 29 20.51 14.38 -9.60
N ARG A 30 20.17 15.03 -10.72
CA ARG A 30 18.95 15.82 -10.80
C ARG A 30 17.88 14.87 -10.31
N ALA A 31 17.21 15.23 -9.20
CA ALA A 31 16.08 14.47 -8.74
C ALA A 31 15.20 14.26 -9.97
N ALA A 32 14.95 13.00 -10.33
CA ALA A 32 14.11 12.70 -11.47
C ALA A 32 12.75 13.34 -11.16
N GLU A 33 12.43 14.45 -11.83
CA GLU A 33 11.16 15.12 -11.65
C GLU A 33 10.09 14.16 -12.16
N LEU A 34 9.17 13.77 -11.29
CA LEU A 34 8.14 12.80 -11.62
C LEU A 34 7.06 13.48 -12.46
N SER A 35 6.63 12.79 -13.52
CA SER A 35 5.39 13.10 -14.22
C SER A 35 4.26 12.29 -13.61
N ILE A 36 3.18 12.94 -13.18
CA ILE A 36 1.95 12.28 -12.77
C ILE A 36 0.91 12.51 -13.86
N HIS A 37 0.29 11.42 -14.31
CA HIS A 37 -0.95 11.46 -15.06
C HIS A 37 -2.10 11.24 -14.09
N ARG A 38 -3.20 11.97 -14.27
CA ARG A 38 -4.34 11.91 -13.36
C ARG A 38 -5.59 11.55 -14.15
N TRP A 39 -6.34 10.57 -13.65
CA TRP A 39 -7.62 10.17 -14.22
C TRP A 39 -8.76 10.57 -13.29
N THR A 40 -9.75 11.23 -13.87
CA THR A 40 -10.93 11.76 -13.19
C THR A 40 -12.20 11.39 -13.95
N GLY A 41 -13.35 11.89 -13.50
CA GLY A 41 -14.63 11.79 -14.22
C GLY A 41 -14.55 12.26 -15.67
N ASP A 42 -13.73 13.28 -15.96
CA ASP A 42 -13.54 13.79 -17.32
C ASP A 42 -12.84 12.76 -18.23
N ASP A 43 -12.09 11.83 -17.63
CA ASP A 43 -11.39 10.72 -18.29
C ASP A 43 -12.20 9.41 -18.29
N GLY A 44 -13.44 9.46 -17.78
CA GLY A 44 -14.37 8.32 -17.73
C GLY A 44 -14.34 7.52 -16.43
N LEU A 45 -13.56 7.92 -15.42
CA LEU A 45 -13.63 7.30 -14.09
C LEU A 45 -15.04 7.54 -13.49
N PRO A 46 -15.79 6.52 -13.08
CA PRO A 46 -17.18 6.71 -12.65
C PRO A 46 -17.31 7.59 -11.41
N GLN A 47 -16.28 7.59 -10.54
CA GLN A 47 -16.24 8.47 -9.39
C GLN A 47 -14.80 8.67 -8.90
N ASN A 48 -14.45 9.92 -8.55
CA ASN A 48 -13.06 10.34 -8.26
C ASN A 48 -12.49 9.82 -6.93
N ARG A 49 -13.32 9.38 -5.97
CA ARG A 49 -12.82 8.88 -4.70
C ARG A 49 -12.46 7.42 -4.83
N ILE A 50 -11.17 7.17 -5.06
CA ILE A 50 -10.61 5.84 -5.05
C ILE A 50 -10.45 5.40 -3.59
N SER A 51 -10.90 4.19 -3.26
CA SER A 51 -10.74 3.58 -1.93
C SER A 51 -9.76 2.42 -1.92
N ALA A 52 -9.61 1.72 -3.04
CA ALA A 52 -8.72 0.58 -3.16
C ALA A 52 -8.29 0.36 -4.62
N LEU A 53 -7.13 -0.28 -4.79
CA LEU A 53 -6.56 -0.62 -6.09
C LEU A 53 -6.15 -2.09 -6.12
N ALA A 54 -6.30 -2.73 -7.27
CA ALA A 54 -5.86 -4.09 -7.53
C ALA A 54 -5.59 -4.30 -9.02
N GLN A 55 -4.70 -5.23 -9.39
CA GLN A 55 -4.49 -5.61 -10.79
C GLN A 55 -4.70 -7.12 -10.97
N THR A 56 -5.68 -7.50 -11.80
CA THR A 56 -5.97 -8.91 -12.10
C THR A 56 -4.94 -9.49 -13.08
N PRO A 57 -4.76 -10.83 -13.16
CA PRO A 57 -3.73 -11.47 -14.00
C PRO A 57 -3.82 -11.16 -15.51
N ASP A 58 -5.01 -10.79 -15.98
CA ASP A 58 -5.28 -10.36 -17.36
C ASP A 58 -4.87 -8.91 -17.64
N GLY A 59 -4.26 -8.22 -16.68
CA GLY A 59 -3.63 -6.91 -16.85
C GLY A 59 -4.51 -5.72 -16.48
N TYR A 60 -5.82 -5.92 -16.30
CA TYR A 60 -6.71 -4.81 -15.94
C TYR A 60 -6.41 -4.28 -14.55
N LEU A 61 -6.40 -2.95 -14.44
CA LEU A 61 -6.41 -2.25 -13.17
C LEU A 61 -7.85 -2.12 -12.68
N TRP A 62 -8.09 -2.40 -11.43
CA TRP A 62 -9.38 -2.30 -10.78
C TRP A 62 -9.32 -1.26 -9.67
N CYS A 63 -10.29 -0.35 -9.70
CA CYS A 63 -10.41 0.76 -8.77
C CYS A 63 -11.71 0.61 -7.98
N GLY A 64 -11.59 0.45 -6.67
CA GLY A 64 -12.72 0.54 -5.76
C GLY A 64 -13.10 2.01 -5.57
N THR A 65 -14.38 2.32 -5.65
CA THR A 65 -14.90 3.68 -5.43
C THR A 65 -16.08 3.65 -4.46
N TRP A 66 -16.64 4.81 -4.13
CA TRP A 66 -17.89 4.87 -3.37
C TRP A 66 -19.14 4.53 -4.21
N PHE A 67 -18.98 4.40 -5.52
CA PHE A 67 -20.05 4.15 -6.49
C PHE A 67 -19.70 2.92 -7.35
N GLY A 68 -19.22 1.87 -6.70
CA GLY A 68 -18.91 0.57 -7.30
C GLY A 68 -17.44 0.41 -7.65
N VAL A 69 -17.17 -0.53 -8.55
CA VAL A 69 -15.82 -0.85 -9.02
C VAL A 69 -15.66 -0.39 -10.47
N ALA A 70 -14.54 0.25 -10.78
CA ALA A 70 -14.14 0.57 -12.14
C ALA A 70 -13.00 -0.35 -12.59
N ARG A 71 -13.14 -0.98 -13.76
CA ARG A 71 -12.07 -1.72 -14.45
C ARG A 71 -11.46 -0.84 -15.54
N PHE A 72 -10.15 -0.71 -15.54
CA PHE A 72 -9.39 0.14 -16.46
C PHE A 72 -8.44 -0.69 -17.32
N ASP A 73 -8.48 -0.45 -18.63
CA ASP A 73 -7.69 -1.17 -19.64
C ASP A 73 -6.45 -0.39 -20.13
N GLY A 74 -6.14 0.74 -19.48
CA GLY A 74 -5.11 1.69 -19.92
C GLY A 74 -5.65 2.83 -20.80
N VAL A 75 -6.89 2.72 -21.29
CA VAL A 75 -7.53 3.71 -22.16
C VAL A 75 -8.93 4.09 -21.67
N LYS A 76 -9.72 3.12 -21.19
CA LYS A 76 -11.13 3.29 -20.85
C LYS A 76 -11.48 2.60 -19.54
N PHE A 77 -12.43 3.20 -18.82
CA PHE A 77 -13.04 2.63 -17.63
C PHE A 77 -14.35 1.91 -17.96
N THR A 78 -14.57 0.76 -17.34
CA THR A 78 -15.84 0.02 -17.32
C THR A 78 -16.32 -0.08 -15.88
N SER A 79 -17.51 0.42 -15.57
CA SER A 79 -18.06 0.46 -14.19
C SER A 79 -18.98 -0.71 -13.88
N PHE A 80 -18.91 -1.20 -12.64
CA PHE A 80 -19.77 -2.23 -12.06
C PHE A 80 -20.34 -1.74 -10.72
N ASP A 81 -21.67 -1.70 -10.61
CA ASP A 81 -22.43 -1.17 -9.47
C ASP A 81 -23.80 -1.89 -9.36
N HIS A 82 -24.63 -1.52 -8.38
CA HIS A 82 -25.96 -2.13 -8.15
C HIS A 82 -26.93 -2.00 -9.32
N ASN A 83 -26.78 -0.98 -10.19
CA ASN A 83 -27.64 -0.81 -11.35
C ASN A 83 -27.26 -1.75 -12.50
N ARG A 84 -26.00 -2.19 -12.53
CA ARG A 84 -25.43 -3.03 -13.60
C ARG A 84 -25.27 -4.49 -13.20
N VAL A 85 -25.07 -4.75 -11.91
CA VAL A 85 -24.72 -6.06 -11.38
C VAL A 85 -25.55 -6.34 -10.12
N ALA A 86 -26.50 -7.28 -10.22
CA ALA A 86 -27.42 -7.61 -9.13
C ALA A 86 -26.74 -8.12 -7.84
N ALA A 87 -25.48 -8.57 -7.93
CA ALA A 87 -24.69 -8.97 -6.76
C ALA A 87 -24.32 -7.77 -5.87
N PHE A 88 -24.21 -6.56 -6.43
CA PHE A 88 -23.97 -5.35 -5.66
C PHE A 88 -25.26 -4.92 -4.97
N ARG A 89 -25.25 -4.93 -3.65
CA ARG A 89 -26.34 -4.40 -2.81
C ARG A 89 -26.00 -3.05 -2.18
N ASP A 90 -24.72 -2.76 -2.08
CA ASP A 90 -24.15 -1.46 -1.72
C ASP A 90 -22.94 -1.24 -2.62
N ASP A 91 -22.80 -0.03 -3.13
CA ASP A 91 -21.76 0.33 -4.09
C ASP A 91 -20.45 0.77 -3.43
N ALA A 92 -20.46 1.09 -2.13
CA ALA A 92 -19.29 1.62 -1.47
C ALA A 92 -18.27 0.49 -1.24
N VAL A 93 -17.22 0.53 -2.04
CA VAL A 93 -16.09 -0.40 -1.96
C VAL A 93 -15.13 0.07 -0.87
N ASN A 94 -14.78 -0.83 0.04
CA ASN A 94 -13.79 -0.58 1.08
C ASN A 94 -12.42 -1.18 0.71
N ALA A 95 -12.40 -2.34 0.05
CA ALA A 95 -11.16 -3.05 -0.24
C ALA A 95 -11.25 -3.89 -1.51
N LEU A 96 -10.11 -4.08 -2.16
CA LEU A 96 -9.91 -4.99 -3.29
C LEU A 96 -8.74 -5.93 -3.00
N ALA A 97 -8.86 -7.19 -3.39
CA ALA A 97 -7.78 -8.15 -3.35
C ALA A 97 -7.92 -9.14 -4.50
N VAL A 98 -6.80 -9.56 -5.10
CA VAL A 98 -6.80 -10.58 -6.15
C VAL A 98 -6.32 -11.88 -5.54
N ASP A 99 -7.10 -12.94 -5.71
CA ASP A 99 -6.68 -14.29 -5.38
C ASP A 99 -5.44 -14.67 -6.22
N ARG A 100 -4.35 -15.02 -5.55
CA ARG A 100 -3.07 -15.33 -6.21
C ARG A 100 -3.11 -16.65 -6.99
N ILE A 101 -4.09 -17.52 -6.74
CA ILE A 101 -4.18 -18.85 -7.35
C ILE A 101 -5.06 -18.83 -8.58
N ASP A 102 -6.29 -18.33 -8.47
CA ASP A 102 -7.26 -18.38 -9.57
C ASP A 102 -7.48 -17.04 -10.29
N GLY A 103 -6.86 -15.96 -9.79
CA GLY A 103 -6.95 -14.62 -10.37
C GLY A 103 -8.27 -13.90 -10.12
N SER A 104 -9.16 -14.46 -9.30
CA SER A 104 -10.44 -13.82 -8.99
C SER A 104 -10.25 -12.53 -8.19
N LEU A 105 -11.08 -11.53 -8.51
CA LEU A 105 -11.12 -10.29 -7.77
C LEU A 105 -12.12 -10.42 -6.63
N TRP A 106 -11.66 -10.13 -5.42
CA TRP A 106 -12.46 -10.03 -4.22
C TRP A 106 -12.69 -8.56 -3.87
N VAL A 107 -13.92 -8.21 -3.51
CA VAL A 107 -14.36 -6.84 -3.25
C VAL A 107 -15.06 -6.78 -1.91
N GLY A 108 -14.45 -6.10 -0.94
CA GLY A 108 -15.09 -5.81 0.34
C GLY A 108 -15.98 -4.57 0.20
N THR A 109 -17.26 -4.70 0.54
CA THR A 109 -18.25 -3.60 0.47
C THR A 109 -18.85 -3.32 1.85
N ARG A 110 -19.72 -2.30 1.94
CA ARG A 110 -20.52 -2.06 3.16
C ARG A 110 -21.67 -3.06 3.34
N ASP A 111 -22.02 -3.83 2.31
CA ASP A 111 -23.02 -4.89 2.37
C ASP A 111 -22.54 -6.18 1.71
N GLY A 112 -21.44 -6.73 2.20
CA GLY A 112 -20.95 -8.08 1.94
C GLY A 112 -19.61 -8.11 1.22
N LEU A 113 -19.17 -9.35 0.96
CA LEU A 113 -18.00 -9.67 0.16
C LEU A 113 -18.47 -10.08 -1.24
N LEU A 114 -17.95 -9.43 -2.28
CA LEU A 114 -18.18 -9.86 -3.65
C LEU A 114 -16.95 -10.60 -4.18
N ARG A 115 -17.19 -11.56 -5.07
CA ARG A 115 -16.16 -12.22 -5.85
C ARG A 115 -16.52 -12.12 -7.33
N TYR A 116 -15.59 -11.59 -8.12
CA TYR A 116 -15.64 -11.59 -9.58
C TYR A 116 -14.68 -12.65 -10.12
N ALA A 117 -15.21 -13.61 -10.85
CA ALA A 117 -14.42 -14.65 -11.49
C ALA A 117 -15.00 -15.01 -12.85
N LYS A 118 -14.17 -14.99 -13.89
CA LYS A 118 -14.54 -15.42 -15.25
C LYS A 118 -15.79 -14.72 -15.81
N GLY A 119 -16.02 -13.45 -15.46
CA GLY A 119 -17.18 -12.68 -15.91
C GLY A 119 -18.34 -12.65 -14.92
N ASP A 120 -18.34 -13.54 -13.92
CA ASP A 120 -19.47 -13.70 -13.01
C ASP A 120 -19.20 -13.03 -11.66
N TRP A 121 -20.24 -12.35 -11.15
CA TRP A 121 -20.25 -11.74 -9.83
C TRP A 121 -21.07 -12.58 -8.86
N ARG A 122 -20.47 -12.93 -7.73
CA ARG A 122 -21.15 -13.60 -6.61
C ARG A 122 -21.00 -12.77 -5.34
N ARG A 123 -22.08 -12.63 -4.58
CA ARG A 123 -22.07 -12.03 -3.24
C ARG A 123 -22.07 -13.10 -2.17
N LEU A 124 -21.31 -12.85 -1.10
CA LEU A 124 -21.35 -13.54 0.19
C LEU A 124 -21.73 -12.50 1.24
N GLY A 125 -22.93 -12.63 1.80
CA GLY A 125 -23.48 -11.73 2.81
C GLY A 125 -23.64 -12.36 4.18
N THR A 126 -24.46 -11.72 5.03
CA THR A 126 -24.82 -12.25 6.35
C THR A 126 -25.53 -13.61 6.26
N GLY A 127 -26.37 -13.80 5.25
CA GLY A 127 -27.00 -15.10 4.95
C GLY A 127 -26.02 -16.20 4.57
N ASP A 128 -24.80 -15.85 4.17
CA ASP A 128 -23.71 -16.77 3.79
C ASP A 128 -22.68 -16.95 4.91
N GLY A 129 -22.94 -16.41 6.12
CA GLY A 129 -22.10 -16.60 7.30
C GLY A 129 -21.23 -15.40 7.67
N LEU A 130 -21.39 -14.22 7.06
CA LEU A 130 -20.80 -13.00 7.60
C LEU A 130 -21.49 -12.56 8.91
N PRO A 131 -20.76 -12.19 9.96
CA PRO A 131 -21.32 -11.73 11.24
C PRO A 131 -21.92 -10.32 11.16
N GLY A 132 -21.61 -9.58 10.09
CA GLY A 132 -22.12 -8.25 9.81
C GLY A 132 -22.02 -7.93 8.32
N PRO A 133 -22.63 -6.83 7.87
CA PRO A 133 -22.68 -6.50 6.45
C PRO A 133 -21.34 -5.97 5.93
N MET A 134 -20.57 -5.25 6.75
CA MET A 134 -19.41 -4.52 6.26
C MET A 134 -18.12 -5.34 6.31
N VAL A 135 -17.49 -5.48 5.14
CA VAL A 135 -16.14 -6.04 4.99
C VAL A 135 -15.18 -4.88 4.76
N TRP A 136 -14.22 -4.72 5.65
CA TRP A 136 -13.37 -3.52 5.68
C TRP A 136 -12.08 -3.69 4.89
N ARG A 137 -11.38 -4.82 5.08
CA ARG A 137 -10.08 -5.07 4.45
C ARG A 137 -10.00 -6.46 3.90
N LEU A 138 -9.18 -6.59 2.88
CA LEU A 138 -8.84 -7.85 2.26
C LEU A 138 -7.33 -7.94 2.11
N LEU A 139 -6.79 -9.15 2.27
CA LEU A 139 -5.39 -9.46 1.95
C LEU A 139 -5.35 -10.78 1.15
N PRO A 140 -4.74 -10.79 -0.05
CA PRO A 140 -4.56 -12.01 -0.81
C PRO A 140 -3.85 -13.11 -0.02
N ARG A 141 -4.33 -14.35 -0.11
CA ARG A 141 -3.67 -15.51 0.47
C ARG A 141 -2.70 -16.18 -0.49
N THR A 142 -1.69 -16.82 0.08
CA THR A 142 -0.71 -17.67 -0.62
C THR A 142 -1.29 -19.03 -1.02
N LYS A 143 -2.31 -19.51 -0.28
CA LYS A 143 -2.98 -20.80 -0.53
C LYS A 143 -4.34 -20.67 -1.22
N GLY A 144 -4.61 -19.53 -1.84
CA GLY A 144 -5.89 -19.22 -2.47
C GLY A 144 -6.90 -18.57 -1.52
N GLY A 145 -7.79 -17.78 -2.11
CA GLY A 145 -8.73 -16.92 -1.42
C GLY A 145 -8.10 -15.67 -0.82
N VAL A 146 -8.79 -15.10 0.16
CA VAL A 146 -8.43 -13.86 0.83
C VAL A 146 -8.61 -13.97 2.34
N TRP A 147 -7.72 -13.33 3.10
CA TRP A 147 -8.04 -12.91 4.47
C TRP A 147 -8.98 -11.72 4.41
N LEU A 148 -9.90 -11.64 5.37
CA LEU A 148 -10.80 -10.52 5.52
C LEU A 148 -11.00 -10.14 6.98
N ASP A 149 -11.38 -8.88 7.21
CA ASP A 149 -11.97 -8.47 8.48
C ASP A 149 -13.41 -7.96 8.34
N CYS A 150 -14.25 -8.38 9.28
CA CYS A 150 -15.66 -8.00 9.37
C CYS A 150 -16.13 -8.10 10.83
N ALA A 151 -16.81 -7.06 11.32
CA ALA A 151 -17.29 -6.96 12.71
C ALA A 151 -16.18 -7.24 13.76
N GLY A 152 -14.96 -6.76 13.50
CA GLY A 152 -13.81 -6.98 14.38
C GLY A 152 -13.30 -8.43 14.41
N ARG A 153 -13.74 -9.29 13.49
CA ARG A 153 -13.30 -10.69 13.38
C ARG A 153 -12.48 -10.90 12.12
N ILE A 154 -11.60 -11.90 12.17
CA ILE A 154 -10.76 -12.33 11.04
C ILE A 154 -11.30 -13.64 10.48
N ALA A 155 -11.42 -13.69 9.16
CA ALA A 155 -11.77 -14.90 8.42
C ALA A 155 -10.90 -15.10 7.18
N VAL A 156 -10.98 -16.32 6.65
CA VAL A 156 -10.57 -16.66 5.30
C VAL A 156 -11.82 -16.85 4.45
N ALA A 157 -11.85 -16.24 3.27
CA ALA A 157 -12.86 -16.51 2.25
C ALA A 157 -12.23 -17.19 1.03
N THR A 158 -12.89 -18.23 0.53
CA THR A 158 -12.60 -18.91 -0.74
C THR A 158 -13.88 -19.07 -1.55
N ASP A 159 -13.78 -19.62 -2.76
CA ASP A 159 -14.93 -20.00 -3.58
C ASP A 159 -15.90 -20.98 -2.89
N HIS A 160 -15.41 -21.73 -1.89
CA HIS A 160 -16.18 -22.65 -1.06
C HIS A 160 -16.88 -22.00 0.14
N GLY A 161 -16.63 -20.73 0.45
CA GLY A 161 -17.29 -20.00 1.53
C GLY A 161 -16.33 -19.30 2.49
N ILE A 162 -16.81 -19.00 3.69
CA ILE A 162 -16.09 -18.20 4.70
C ILE A 162 -15.82 -19.06 5.93
N VAL A 163 -14.57 -19.06 6.40
CA VAL A 163 -14.11 -19.74 7.62
C VAL A 163 -13.56 -18.72 8.59
N TRP A 164 -14.24 -18.55 9.73
CA TRP A 164 -13.83 -17.64 10.80
C TRP A 164 -12.69 -18.23 11.63
N VAL A 165 -11.63 -17.44 11.79
CA VAL A 165 -10.41 -17.85 12.53
C VAL A 165 -10.40 -17.27 13.94
N SER A 166 -11.03 -16.11 14.14
CA SER A 166 -11.04 -15.41 15.43
C SER A 166 -12.44 -15.24 16.03
N ALA A 167 -12.48 -15.14 17.36
CA ALA A 167 -13.51 -14.38 18.07
C ALA A 167 -13.37 -12.87 17.74
N PRO A 168 -14.35 -12.02 18.09
CA PRO A 168 -14.18 -10.58 17.96
C PRO A 168 -12.89 -10.12 18.68
N ILE A 169 -12.06 -9.38 17.96
CA ILE A 169 -10.89 -8.72 18.53
C ILE A 169 -11.39 -7.61 19.47
N GLY A 170 -10.74 -7.44 20.62
CA GLY A 170 -11.15 -6.44 21.63
C GLY A 170 -12.23 -6.87 22.61
N THR A 171 -12.71 -8.13 22.57
CA THR A 171 -13.72 -8.64 23.54
C THR A 171 -13.12 -9.54 24.62
N ALA A 172 -11.80 -9.51 24.83
CA ALA A 172 -11.16 -10.25 25.92
C ALA A 172 -11.49 -9.57 27.28
N PRO A 173 -11.78 -10.31 28.36
CA PRO A 173 -12.16 -9.74 29.66
C PRO A 173 -11.15 -8.74 30.22
N ASP A 174 -9.86 -8.94 29.91
CA ASP A 174 -8.73 -8.15 30.43
C ASP A 174 -8.03 -7.32 29.33
N GLY A 175 -8.58 -7.27 28.12
CA GLY A 175 -8.04 -6.47 27.00
C GLY A 175 -8.65 -5.06 26.94
N PRO A 176 -8.03 -4.11 26.20
CA PRO A 176 -8.67 -2.83 25.96
C PRO A 176 -10.00 -3.07 25.22
N ALA A 177 -11.10 -2.61 25.82
CA ALA A 177 -12.38 -2.53 25.12
C ALA A 177 -12.21 -1.68 23.85
N ASP A 178 -12.97 -2.01 22.80
CA ASP A 178 -13.02 -1.26 21.53
C ASP A 178 -11.77 -1.32 20.65
N GLU A 179 -11.02 -2.42 20.72
CA GLU A 179 -9.89 -2.63 19.81
C GLU A 179 -10.34 -2.81 18.36
N THR A 180 -9.89 -1.92 17.47
CA THR A 180 -10.17 -2.04 16.03
C THR A 180 -8.99 -2.63 15.27
N ILE A 181 -9.30 -3.46 14.27
CA ILE A 181 -8.33 -3.82 13.25
C ILE A 181 -8.11 -2.57 12.38
N ARG A 182 -6.85 -2.24 12.10
CA ARG A 182 -6.40 -1.06 11.33
C ARG A 182 -5.86 -1.42 9.96
N GLN A 183 -5.18 -2.58 9.84
CA GLN A 183 -4.57 -3.04 8.59
C GLN A 183 -4.41 -4.57 8.62
N LEU A 184 -4.62 -5.24 7.48
CA LEU A 184 -4.11 -6.59 7.26
C LEU A 184 -2.74 -6.45 6.57
N VAL A 185 -1.68 -6.95 7.20
CA VAL A 185 -0.31 -6.54 6.86
C VAL A 185 0.33 -7.54 5.91
N SER A 186 0.43 -8.80 6.34
CA SER A 186 1.12 -9.85 5.57
C SER A 186 0.68 -11.24 6.00
N GLU A 187 0.90 -12.21 5.13
CA GLU A 187 0.76 -13.63 5.44
C GLU A 187 2.14 -14.30 5.38
N SER A 188 2.44 -15.13 6.38
CA SER A 188 3.62 -16.00 6.42
C SER A 188 3.21 -17.40 6.84
N GLY A 189 3.29 -18.33 5.89
CA GLY A 189 2.73 -19.68 6.03
C GLY A 189 1.20 -19.61 6.19
N ASP A 190 0.69 -20.17 7.29
CA ASP A 190 -0.74 -20.11 7.63
C ASP A 190 -1.10 -18.97 8.58
N ALA A 191 -0.16 -18.07 8.88
CA ALA A 191 -0.38 -17.01 9.85
C ALA A 191 -0.48 -15.64 9.19
N LEU A 192 -1.50 -14.90 9.61
CA LEU A 192 -1.73 -13.51 9.27
C LEU A 192 -1.14 -12.62 10.36
N THR A 193 -0.36 -11.62 9.95
CA THR A 193 -0.06 -10.45 10.79
C THR A 193 -0.99 -9.31 10.41
N PHE A 194 -1.58 -8.67 11.43
CA PHE A 194 -2.49 -7.55 11.27
C PHE A 194 -2.21 -6.49 12.34
N LEU A 195 -2.58 -5.25 12.05
CA LEU A 195 -2.42 -4.11 12.95
C LEU A 195 -3.74 -3.85 13.69
N THR A 196 -3.67 -3.63 15.00
CA THR A 196 -4.77 -3.07 15.78
C THR A 196 -4.36 -1.76 16.45
N ASP A 197 -5.30 -1.11 17.15
CA ASP A 197 -5.02 0.09 17.97
C ASP A 197 -3.93 -0.13 19.03
N SER A 198 -3.85 -1.35 19.58
CA SER A 198 -2.83 -1.70 20.59
C SER A 198 -1.50 -2.17 19.99
N GLY A 199 -1.44 -2.32 18.66
CA GLY A 199 -0.25 -2.69 17.93
C GLY A 199 -0.42 -3.93 17.03
N PRO A 200 0.67 -4.40 16.43
CA PRO A 200 0.65 -5.56 15.55
C PRO A 200 0.39 -6.86 16.32
N LYS A 201 -0.48 -7.69 15.75
CA LYS A 201 -0.90 -8.99 16.27
C LYS A 201 -0.78 -10.06 15.20
N ARG A 202 -0.66 -11.31 15.63
CA ARG A 202 -0.61 -12.49 14.75
C ARG A 202 -1.71 -13.48 15.09
N ILE A 203 -2.28 -14.10 14.05
CA ILE A 203 -3.25 -15.19 14.17
C ILE A 203 -2.95 -16.28 13.14
N ARG A 204 -3.17 -17.55 13.48
CA ARG A 204 -2.91 -18.70 12.59
C ARG A 204 -4.22 -19.34 12.11
N PHE A 205 -4.32 -19.60 10.81
CA PHE A 205 -5.37 -20.40 10.21
C PHE A 205 -5.28 -21.87 10.62
N GLY A 206 -6.41 -22.53 10.84
CA GLY A 206 -6.48 -23.95 11.22
C GLY A 206 -6.50 -24.22 12.72
N GLU A 207 -6.29 -23.21 13.56
CA GLU A 207 -6.55 -23.25 14.99
C GLU A 207 -7.91 -22.56 15.24
N PRO A 208 -8.99 -23.30 15.56
CA PRO A 208 -10.30 -22.71 15.77
C PRO A 208 -10.26 -21.71 16.92
N MET A 209 -10.77 -20.49 16.70
CA MET A 209 -10.78 -19.43 17.71
C MET A 209 -9.38 -19.11 18.27
N ALA A 210 -8.38 -19.11 17.39
CA ALA A 210 -7.00 -18.83 17.77
C ALA A 210 -6.89 -17.52 18.55
N SER A 211 -6.19 -17.56 19.68
CA SER A 211 -5.85 -16.36 20.43
C SER A 211 -4.82 -15.55 19.66
N THR A 212 -4.96 -14.23 19.68
CA THR A 212 -4.01 -13.34 19.03
C THR A 212 -2.73 -13.24 19.85
N GLN A 213 -1.58 -13.31 19.19
CA GLN A 213 -0.29 -13.10 19.83
C GLN A 213 0.24 -11.70 19.49
N PRO A 214 0.72 -10.90 20.47
CA PRO A 214 1.39 -9.65 20.17
C PRO A 214 2.70 -9.92 19.42
N VAL A 215 3.08 -9.03 18.51
CA VAL A 215 4.43 -9.08 17.90
C VAL A 215 5.45 -8.46 18.87
N PRO A 216 6.53 -9.17 19.27
CA PRO A 216 7.51 -8.68 20.24
C PRO A 216 8.22 -7.38 19.83
N ASP A 217 8.69 -6.61 20.82
CA ASP A 217 9.39 -5.31 20.70
C ASP A 217 8.52 -4.12 20.26
N PHE A 218 7.21 -4.17 20.52
CA PHE A 218 6.26 -3.11 20.18
C PHE A 218 5.50 -2.61 21.42
N SER A 219 6.09 -1.66 22.13
CA SER A 219 5.39 -0.82 23.10
C SER A 219 5.31 0.60 22.54
N SER A 220 4.11 1.04 22.13
CA SER A 220 3.67 2.42 21.78
C SER A 220 4.64 3.29 20.93
N PRO A 221 4.21 3.82 19.76
CA PRO A 221 3.04 4.70 19.66
C PRO A 221 1.83 4.08 18.95
N ALA A 222 0.70 4.81 18.93
CA ALA A 222 -0.53 4.44 18.22
C ALA A 222 -0.28 4.33 16.69
N TRP A 223 0.09 3.12 16.26
CA TRP A 223 0.42 2.82 14.87
C TRP A 223 -0.84 2.94 13.98
N ARG A 224 -0.73 3.69 12.88
CA ARG A 224 -1.79 3.88 11.89
C ARG A 224 -1.56 3.09 10.61
N ALA A 225 -0.31 2.84 10.26
CA ALA A 225 0.07 1.99 9.14
C ALA A 225 1.44 1.36 9.42
N VAL A 226 1.63 0.14 8.92
CA VAL A 226 2.91 -0.57 9.05
C VAL A 226 3.30 -1.26 7.74
N LEU A 227 4.60 -1.36 7.51
CA LEU A 227 5.21 -2.13 6.43
C LEU A 227 6.15 -3.18 7.01
N MET A 228 6.13 -4.36 6.41
CA MET A 228 7.04 -5.45 6.69
C MET A 228 8.05 -5.63 5.55
N ASP A 229 9.25 -6.10 5.89
CA ASP A 229 10.19 -6.64 4.92
C ASP A 229 9.82 -8.07 4.49
N ASP A 230 10.61 -8.60 3.57
CA ASP A 230 10.41 -9.93 2.98
C ASP A 230 10.69 -11.05 4.00
N GLU A 231 11.40 -10.76 5.09
CA GLU A 231 11.58 -11.65 6.24
C GLU A 231 10.42 -11.57 7.26
N GLY A 232 9.40 -10.73 7.00
CA GLY A 232 8.25 -10.55 7.87
C GLY A 232 8.52 -9.70 9.11
N ARG A 233 9.65 -8.98 9.14
CA ARG A 233 9.96 -8.01 10.20
C ARG A 233 9.32 -6.69 9.85
N LEU A 234 8.77 -6.03 10.85
CA LEU A 234 8.23 -4.68 10.72
C LEU A 234 9.38 -3.68 10.59
N VAL A 235 9.46 -3.02 9.44
CA VAL A 235 10.56 -2.13 9.09
C VAL A 235 10.18 -0.66 9.08
N THR A 236 8.90 -0.35 8.90
CA THR A 236 8.43 1.02 8.84
C THR A 236 7.04 1.11 9.43
N ALA A 237 6.79 2.18 10.17
CA ALA A 237 5.50 2.40 10.78
C ALA A 237 5.18 3.90 10.83
N GLY A 238 3.96 4.22 10.42
CA GLY A 238 3.38 5.55 10.54
C GLY A 238 2.52 5.62 11.81
N THR A 239 2.63 6.72 12.53
CA THR A 239 1.85 7.06 13.73
C THR A 239 1.25 8.45 13.57
N GLU A 240 0.53 8.91 14.60
CA GLU A 240 0.10 10.31 14.70
C GLU A 240 1.27 11.29 14.84
N GLU A 241 2.40 10.82 15.38
CA GLU A 241 3.59 11.65 15.63
C GLU A 241 4.53 11.73 14.41
N GLY A 242 4.42 10.80 13.46
CA GLY A 242 5.25 10.79 12.27
C GLY A 242 5.49 9.41 11.67
N LEU A 243 6.59 9.28 10.94
CA LEU A 243 7.08 8.05 10.33
C LEU A 243 8.35 7.61 11.05
N ALA A 244 8.39 6.35 11.45
CA ALA A 244 9.55 5.73 12.04
C ALA A 244 9.99 4.49 11.25
N THR A 245 11.29 4.25 11.20
CA THR A 245 11.90 3.04 10.64
C THR A 245 12.65 2.26 11.70
N ARG A 246 12.63 0.94 11.60
CA ARG A 246 13.31 0.05 12.53
C ARG A 246 14.69 -0.34 11.99
N VAL A 247 15.75 -0.08 12.76
CA VAL A 247 17.13 -0.51 12.49
C VAL A 247 17.69 -1.13 13.77
N ASP A 248 18.24 -2.35 13.69
CA ASP A 248 18.82 -3.09 14.83
C ASP A 248 17.93 -3.11 16.08
N SER A 249 16.65 -3.44 15.88
CA SER A 249 15.62 -3.45 16.93
C SER A 249 15.26 -2.09 17.56
N ARG A 250 15.77 -0.98 17.05
CA ARG A 250 15.42 0.38 17.51
C ARG A 250 14.59 1.13 16.49
N TRP A 251 13.60 1.87 16.98
CA TRP A 251 12.81 2.80 16.16
C TRP A 251 13.52 4.14 16.04
N ASN A 252 13.72 4.57 14.80
CA ASN A 252 14.29 5.87 14.48
C ASN A 252 13.24 6.69 13.73
N TRP A 253 12.91 7.87 14.24
CA TRP A 253 11.99 8.79 13.57
C TRP A 253 12.66 9.40 12.35
N VAL A 254 12.12 9.12 11.16
CA VAL A 254 12.62 9.62 9.88
C VAL A 254 11.84 10.82 9.38
N ALA A 255 10.62 10.99 9.87
CA ALA A 255 9.84 12.20 9.69
C ALA A 255 8.89 12.40 10.87
N THR A 256 8.70 13.64 11.30
CA THR A 256 7.84 13.96 12.46
C THR A 256 6.79 15.00 12.12
N SER A 257 5.78 15.15 12.98
CA SER A 257 4.77 16.22 12.86
C SER A 257 5.40 17.62 12.80
N ARG A 258 6.51 17.83 13.51
CA ARG A 258 7.30 19.08 13.46
C ARG A 258 7.93 19.36 12.09
N GLN A 259 8.14 18.34 11.26
CA GLN A 259 8.60 18.46 9.88
C GLN A 259 7.44 18.50 8.87
N GLY A 260 6.20 18.64 9.37
CA GLY A 260 5.00 18.72 8.57
C GLY A 260 4.43 17.36 8.17
N TRP A 261 4.64 16.31 8.96
CA TRP A 261 3.77 15.13 8.93
C TRP A 261 2.44 15.48 9.62
N SER A 262 1.30 14.97 9.15
CA SER A 262 0.00 15.26 9.79
C SER A 262 -0.80 14.00 10.10
N GLU A 263 -1.69 14.16 11.08
CA GLU A 263 -2.50 13.21 11.84
C GLU A 263 -3.45 12.29 11.05
N GLN A 264 -3.50 12.40 9.72
CA GLN A 264 -4.54 11.75 8.92
C GLN A 264 -3.94 11.03 7.72
N THR A 265 -3.47 9.81 8.04
CA THR A 265 -3.25 8.64 7.18
C THR A 265 -1.98 8.65 6.32
N PRO A 266 -0.96 7.81 6.59
CA PRO A 266 -0.02 7.45 5.56
C PRO A 266 -0.46 6.08 5.07
N VAL A 267 -1.22 6.03 3.98
CA VAL A 267 -1.07 4.87 3.12
C VAL A 267 0.42 4.82 2.80
N LEU A 268 1.09 3.80 3.33
CA LEU A 268 2.49 3.56 3.09
C LEU A 268 2.57 2.44 2.07
N HIS A 269 3.37 2.66 1.03
CA HIS A 269 3.51 1.70 -0.05
C HIS A 269 4.98 1.53 -0.39
N ARG A 270 5.47 0.30 -0.28
CA ARG A 270 6.85 -0.04 -0.67
C ARG A 270 6.83 -0.48 -2.13
N ASP A 271 7.58 0.22 -2.97
CA ASP A 271 7.75 -0.20 -4.36
C ASP A 271 8.81 -1.32 -4.51
N PRO A 272 8.90 -1.97 -5.69
CA PRO A 272 9.88 -3.03 -5.93
C PRO A 272 11.35 -2.60 -5.80
N THR A 273 11.64 -1.30 -5.85
CA THR A 273 13.00 -0.76 -5.64
C THR A 273 13.32 -0.55 -4.15
N GLY A 274 12.33 -0.73 -3.28
CA GLY A 274 12.44 -0.55 -1.84
C GLY A 274 12.14 0.87 -1.35
N VAL A 275 11.76 1.79 -2.24
CA VAL A 275 11.34 3.14 -1.85
C VAL A 275 9.95 3.06 -1.22
N ILE A 276 9.76 3.79 -0.12
CA ILE A 276 8.46 3.86 0.55
C ILE A 276 7.78 5.17 0.20
N TRP A 277 6.60 5.07 -0.40
CA TRP A 277 5.76 6.18 -0.80
C TRP A 277 4.67 6.42 0.24
N GLY A 278 4.29 7.68 0.42
CA GLY A 278 3.12 8.07 1.21
C GLY A 278 2.80 9.55 1.03
N ALA A 279 1.61 9.98 1.41
CA ALA A 279 1.19 11.37 1.28
C ALA A 279 0.63 11.93 2.59
N PRO A 280 1.46 12.55 3.45
CA PRO A 280 0.97 13.35 4.56
C PRO A 280 0.20 14.56 4.03
N ARG A 281 -1.02 14.82 4.55
CA ARG A 281 -1.90 15.91 4.06
C ARG A 281 -1.24 17.27 3.97
N THR A 282 -0.32 17.57 4.88
CA THR A 282 0.36 18.86 4.98
C THR A 282 1.53 19.06 4.01
N LYS A 283 2.05 18.00 3.37
CA LYS A 283 3.24 18.09 2.50
C LYS A 283 3.08 17.45 1.13
N GLY A 284 1.96 16.75 0.89
CA GLY A 284 1.74 16.02 -0.34
C GLY A 284 2.58 14.73 -0.41
N LEU A 285 2.55 14.08 -1.56
CA LEU A 285 3.33 12.88 -1.84
C LEU A 285 4.82 13.06 -1.49
N GLY A 286 5.36 12.10 -0.76
CA GLY A 286 6.77 12.00 -0.42
C GLY A 286 7.26 10.56 -0.54
N GLN A 287 8.58 10.44 -0.51
CA GLN A 287 9.29 9.18 -0.59
C GLN A 287 10.32 9.09 0.54
N LEU A 288 10.39 7.93 1.19
CA LEU A 288 11.50 7.53 2.04
C LEU A 288 12.48 6.72 1.20
N ARG A 289 13.71 7.22 1.08
CA ARG A 289 14.79 6.54 0.40
C ARG A 289 16.08 6.76 1.18
N ASP A 290 16.88 5.71 1.33
CA ASP A 290 18.17 5.76 2.03
C ASP A 290 18.07 6.36 3.45
N GLY A 291 16.94 6.10 4.14
CA GLY A 291 16.67 6.59 5.51
C GLY A 291 16.17 8.03 5.61
N GLU A 292 16.03 8.75 4.50
CA GLU A 292 15.59 10.14 4.49
C GLU A 292 14.23 10.32 3.80
N TRP A 293 13.30 10.99 4.48
CA TRP A 293 12.02 11.38 3.88
C TRP A 293 12.17 12.66 3.04
N LYS A 294 11.71 12.62 1.79
CA LYS A 294 11.76 13.76 0.87
C LYS A 294 10.40 13.96 0.18
N PRO A 295 9.84 15.18 0.19
CA PRO A 295 8.70 15.51 -0.65
C PRO A 295 9.03 15.29 -2.12
N VAL A 296 8.04 14.85 -2.89
CA VAL A 296 8.17 14.66 -4.34
C VAL A 296 7.87 15.99 -5.03
N ALA A 297 8.83 16.45 -5.84
CA ALA A 297 8.61 17.54 -6.78
C ALA A 297 8.10 16.98 -8.10
N LEU A 298 6.99 17.53 -8.59
CA LEU A 298 6.43 17.17 -9.89
C LEU A 298 6.93 18.13 -10.97
N MET A 299 7.07 17.59 -12.19
CA MET A 299 7.30 18.38 -13.40
C MET A 299 6.20 19.44 -13.60
N SER A 300 4.96 19.10 -13.25
CA SER A 300 3.79 19.96 -13.38
C SER A 300 2.70 19.53 -12.39
N GLY A 301 1.89 20.49 -11.95
CA GLY A 301 0.77 20.24 -11.03
C GLY A 301 1.18 20.22 -9.56
N ARG A 302 0.28 19.78 -8.69
CA ARG A 302 0.51 19.64 -7.25
C ARG A 302 0.53 18.15 -6.88
N PRO A 303 1.43 17.72 -6.00
CA PRO A 303 1.41 16.35 -5.49
C PRO A 303 0.09 16.08 -4.73
N PRO A 304 -0.45 14.86 -4.83
CA PRO A 304 -1.65 14.50 -4.09
C PRO A 304 -1.38 14.59 -2.59
N THR A 305 -2.41 14.97 -1.82
CA THR A 305 -2.30 15.20 -0.37
C THR A 305 -3.04 14.15 0.45
N ASP A 306 -3.77 13.26 -0.18
CA ASP A 306 -4.80 12.44 0.45
C ASP A 306 -4.80 11.04 -0.15
N LEU A 307 -3.66 10.38 -0.07
CA LEU A 307 -3.50 9.02 -0.58
C LEU A 307 -4.40 8.05 0.20
N THR A 308 -5.27 7.36 -0.52
CA THR A 308 -6.21 6.37 0.02
C THR A 308 -5.82 4.94 -0.32
N SER A 309 -5.05 4.74 -1.40
CA SER A 309 -4.50 3.45 -1.80
C SER A 309 -3.32 3.65 -2.75
N ALA A 310 -2.45 2.66 -2.86
CA ALA A 310 -1.36 2.66 -3.81
C ALA A 310 -1.09 1.24 -4.30
N LEU A 311 -0.62 1.11 -5.54
CA LEU A 311 -0.34 -0.16 -6.18
C LEU A 311 0.81 0.01 -7.18
N ASN A 312 1.78 -0.91 -7.16
CA ASN A 312 2.64 -1.12 -8.32
C ASN A 312 1.96 -2.11 -9.27
N ASP A 313 1.81 -1.73 -10.52
CA ASP A 313 1.39 -2.65 -11.56
C ASP A 313 2.55 -3.58 -11.99
N ARG A 314 2.26 -4.55 -12.86
CA ARG A 314 3.27 -5.47 -13.40
C ARG A 314 4.17 -4.83 -14.45
N GLU A 315 3.76 -3.70 -14.99
CA GLU A 315 4.43 -2.94 -16.03
C GLU A 315 5.46 -1.93 -15.47
N GLY A 316 5.51 -1.76 -14.14
CA GLY A 316 6.44 -0.88 -13.43
C GLY A 316 5.86 0.50 -13.08
N GLY A 317 4.59 0.75 -13.36
CA GLY A 317 3.85 1.94 -12.96
C GLY A 317 3.51 1.94 -11.47
N LEU A 318 3.45 3.13 -10.87
CA LEU A 318 2.92 3.36 -9.53
C LEU A 318 1.59 4.10 -9.66
N TRP A 319 0.51 3.44 -9.24
CA TRP A 319 -0.85 3.97 -9.23
C TRP A 319 -1.21 4.46 -7.83
N LEU A 320 -1.83 5.63 -7.75
CA LEU A 320 -2.13 6.31 -6.49
C LEU A 320 -3.61 6.65 -6.43
N GLY A 321 -4.38 5.93 -5.61
CA GLY A 321 -5.77 6.30 -5.35
C GLY A 321 -5.83 7.48 -4.40
N THR A 322 -6.67 8.46 -4.71
CA THR A 322 -6.90 9.66 -3.88
C THR A 322 -8.41 9.91 -3.71
N SER A 323 -8.80 10.93 -2.94
CA SER A 323 -10.20 11.34 -2.89
C SER A 323 -10.67 12.13 -4.12
N ASP A 324 -9.76 12.45 -5.03
CA ASP A 324 -9.99 13.31 -6.20
C ASP A 324 -9.46 12.72 -7.53
N GLY A 325 -9.20 11.41 -7.56
CA GLY A 325 -8.87 10.67 -8.78
C GLY A 325 -7.87 9.55 -8.54
N LEU A 326 -7.52 8.92 -9.65
CA LEU A 326 -6.44 7.94 -9.79
C LEU A 326 -5.18 8.61 -10.36
#